data_AF-A0A940RML5-F1
#
_entry.id   AF-A0A940RML5-F1
#
_cell.length_a   1.000
_cell.length_b   1.000
_cell.length_c   1.000
_cell.angle_alpha   90.00
_cell.angle_beta   90.00
_cell.angle_gamma   90.00
#
_symmetry.space_group_name_H-M   'P 1'
#
loop_
_entity.id
_entity.type
_entity.pdbx_description
1 polymer ?
#
loop_
_entity_poly.entity_id
_entity_poly.type
_entity_poly.pdbx_seq_one_letter_code
_entity_poly.pdbx_strand_id
1 'polypeptide(L)'
;MKTMIASAAALLLLAGAGVATAASAADETVSIAVPRAGLDLNNPHDARTMMKRIDTAALEACGAYPQSALGVKRAIASSTCHRDAVANAKAQLASDQASLTVTGVRAR
;
A
#
# COMPACT_ATOMS: atom_id res chain seq x y z
N MET A 1 21.09 19.24 -45.61
CA MET A 1 21.13 18.23 -46.71
C MET A 1 22.49 17.56 -46.60
N LYS A 2 22.70 16.24 -46.51
CA LYS A 2 21.96 15.09 -46.99
C LYS A 2 22.30 13.89 -46.07
N THR A 3 21.29 13.09 -45.80
CA THR A 3 21.29 11.80 -45.09
C THR A 3 22.18 10.75 -45.76
N MET A 4 22.81 9.89 -44.97
CA MET A 4 23.06 8.49 -45.37
C MET A 4 22.81 7.59 -44.16
N ILE A 5 21.88 6.67 -44.35
CA ILE A 5 21.41 5.63 -43.44
C ILE A 5 22.17 4.34 -43.77
N ALA A 6 22.22 3.44 -42.79
CA ALA A 6 22.24 1.97 -42.91
C ALA A 6 23.56 1.27 -42.59
N SER A 7 23.55 0.55 -41.47
CA SER A 7 24.04 -0.83 -41.30
C SER A 7 23.57 -1.27 -39.90
N ALA A 8 22.44 -1.95 -39.78
CA ALA A 8 22.24 -3.38 -40.00
C ALA A 8 22.91 -4.27 -38.94
N ALA A 9 22.07 -5.12 -38.36
CA ALA A 9 22.35 -6.40 -37.72
C ALA A 9 22.80 -6.42 -36.24
N ALA A 10 21.80 -6.73 -35.40
CA ALA A 10 21.70 -8.00 -34.70
C ALA A 10 22.35 -8.18 -33.33
N LEU A 11 21.51 -8.75 -32.44
CA LEU A 11 21.83 -9.64 -31.32
C LEU A 11 22.46 -9.04 -30.06
N LEU A 12 21.58 -8.58 -29.15
CA LEU A 12 21.77 -8.83 -27.73
C LEU A 12 20.47 -9.44 -27.15
N LEU A 13 20.27 -10.72 -27.47
CA LEU A 13 19.56 -11.67 -26.63
C LEU A 13 20.41 -11.89 -25.37
N LEU A 14 20.38 -10.96 -24.41
CA LEU A 14 20.78 -11.32 -23.05
C LEU A 14 19.55 -11.79 -22.32
N ALA A 15 19.46 -13.13 -22.28
CA ALA A 15 18.83 -13.94 -21.26
C ALA A 15 18.44 -13.13 -20.01
N GLY A 16 17.21 -12.62 -20.02
CA GLY A 16 16.47 -12.38 -18.80
C GLY A 16 16.18 -13.74 -18.17
N ALA A 17 17.17 -14.32 -17.49
CA ALA A 17 16.94 -15.24 -16.39
C ALA A 17 16.28 -14.42 -15.26
N GLY A 18 15.07 -13.93 -15.54
CA GLY A 18 14.14 -13.52 -14.51
C GLY A 18 13.81 -14.80 -13.78
N VAL A 19 14.46 -14.96 -12.63
CA VAL A 19 14.08 -15.84 -11.53
C VAL A 19 12.62 -16.22 -11.65
N ALA A 20 12.34 -17.52 -11.71
CA ALA A 20 11.00 -18.03 -11.51
C ALA A 20 10.51 -17.50 -10.16
N THR A 21 9.85 -16.35 -10.18
CA THR A 21 9.04 -15.88 -9.06
C THR A 21 7.97 -16.95 -8.92
N ALA A 22 8.09 -17.74 -7.86
CA ALA A 22 6.98 -18.54 -7.35
C ALA A 22 5.74 -17.67 -7.50
N ALA A 23 4.75 -18.14 -8.26
CA ALA A 23 3.49 -17.44 -8.43
C ALA A 23 2.95 -17.20 -7.01
N SER A 24 3.13 -15.96 -6.52
CA SER A 24 2.62 -15.58 -5.21
C SER A 24 1.12 -15.79 -5.29
N ALA A 25 0.58 -16.47 -4.29
CA ALA A 25 -0.84 -16.66 -4.17
C ALA A 25 -1.49 -15.28 -4.34
N ALA A 26 -2.32 -15.13 -5.39
CA ALA A 26 -2.67 -13.84 -5.99
C ALA A 26 -2.86 -12.76 -4.92
N ASP A 27 -1.88 -11.85 -4.82
CA ASP A 27 -1.86 -10.84 -3.78
C ASP A 27 -3.09 -9.94 -3.93
N GLU A 28 -3.97 -9.94 -2.94
CA GLU A 28 -5.15 -9.09 -2.93
C GLU A 28 -4.78 -7.73 -2.37
N THR A 29 -4.82 -6.72 -3.24
CA THR A 29 -4.59 -5.33 -2.86
C THR A 29 -5.92 -4.65 -2.57
N VAL A 30 -6.12 -4.23 -1.31
CA VAL A 30 -7.32 -3.50 -0.89
C VAL A 30 -6.92 -2.09 -0.47
N SER A 31 -7.56 -1.10 -1.08
CA SER A 31 -7.31 0.32 -0.83
C SER A 31 -8.54 0.99 -0.23
N ILE A 32 -8.40 1.58 0.95
CA ILE A 32 -9.46 2.26 1.68
C ILE A 32 -9.12 3.75 1.79
N ALA A 33 -10.01 4.61 1.28
CA ALA A 33 -9.87 6.04 1.39
C ALA A 33 -10.19 6.52 2.82
N VAL A 34 -9.27 7.25 3.43
CA VAL A 34 -9.43 7.81 4.78
C VAL A 34 -9.64 9.32 4.66
N PRO A 35 -10.81 9.85 5.04
CA PRO A 35 -11.07 11.28 4.93
C PRO A 35 -10.26 12.09 5.95
N ARG A 36 -9.52 13.08 5.45
CA ARG A 36 -8.88 14.15 6.24
C ARG A 36 -9.82 15.28 6.65
N ALA A 37 -11.01 15.33 6.06
CA ALA A 37 -11.96 16.41 6.28
C ALA A 37 -12.30 16.58 7.78
N GLY A 38 -12.30 17.82 8.23
CA GLY A 38 -12.71 18.21 9.58
C GLY A 38 -11.71 17.88 10.69
N LEU A 39 -10.44 17.60 10.37
CA LEU A 39 -9.39 17.36 11.36
C LEU A 39 -8.25 18.36 11.18
N ASP A 40 -7.89 19.05 12.26
CA ASP A 40 -6.66 19.85 12.31
C ASP A 40 -5.51 18.99 12.86
N LEU A 41 -4.58 18.58 12.00
CA LEU A 41 -3.47 17.72 12.44
C LEU A 41 -2.47 18.43 13.37
N ASN A 42 -2.54 19.76 13.51
CA ASN A 42 -1.79 20.51 14.51
C ASN A 42 -2.42 20.38 15.91
N ASN A 43 -3.71 20.03 15.99
CA ASN A 43 -4.37 19.71 17.23
C ASN A 43 -4.06 18.25 17.62
N PRO A 44 -3.44 18.00 18.78
CA PRO A 44 -3.09 16.64 19.19
C PRO A 44 -4.31 15.72 19.36
N HIS A 45 -5.50 16.26 19.62
CA HIS A 45 -6.73 15.47 19.67
C HIS A 45 -7.13 14.92 18.29
N ASP A 46 -7.07 15.77 17.28
CA ASP A 46 -7.48 15.45 15.92
C ASP A 46 -6.43 14.57 15.23
N ALA A 47 -5.15 14.79 15.53
CA ALA A 47 -4.07 13.88 15.12
C ALA A 47 -4.28 12.45 15.67
N ARG A 48 -4.67 12.30 16.94
CA ARG A 48 -5.03 10.98 17.50
C ARG A 48 -6.24 10.37 16.81
N THR A 49 -7.25 11.19 16.50
CA THR A 49 -8.43 10.74 15.77
C THR A 49 -8.09 10.25 14.37
N MET A 50 -7.22 10.98 13.66
CA MET A 50 -6.69 10.57 12.37
C MET A 50 -5.96 9.22 12.46
N MET A 51 -5.09 9.05 13.46
CA MET A 51 -4.37 7.78 13.66
C MET A 51 -5.32 6.60 13.91
N LYS A 52 -6.39 6.80 14.69
CA LYS A 52 -7.42 5.78 14.87
C LYS A 52 -8.14 5.42 13.57
N ARG A 53 -8.43 6.40 12.70
CA ARG A 53 -9.04 6.14 11.40
C ARG A 53 -8.13 5.32 10.50
N ILE A 54 -6.84 5.64 10.47
CA ILE A 54 -5.82 4.88 9.73
C ILE A 54 -5.73 3.46 10.25
N ASP A 55 -5.69 3.26 11.57
CA ASP A 55 -5.63 1.93 12.18
C ASP A 55 -6.82 1.06 11.81
N THR A 56 -8.04 1.61 11.92
CA THR A 56 -9.26 0.92 11.48
C THR A 56 -9.23 0.58 9.99
N ALA A 57 -8.84 1.52 9.13
CA ALA A 57 -8.73 1.28 7.71
C ALA A 57 -7.63 0.26 7.38
N ALA A 58 -6.54 0.21 8.14
CA ALA A 58 -5.47 -0.78 7.96
C ALA A 58 -5.95 -2.19 8.34
N LEU A 59 -6.69 -2.31 9.45
CA LEU A 59 -7.35 -3.55 9.84
C LEU A 59 -8.29 -4.04 8.73
N GLU A 60 -9.17 -3.18 8.23
CA GLU A 60 -10.12 -3.52 7.17
C GLU A 60 -9.41 -3.87 5.85
N ALA A 61 -8.39 -3.10 5.46
CA ALA A 61 -7.57 -3.32 4.28
C ALA A 61 -6.70 -4.57 4.38
N CYS A 62 -6.50 -5.12 5.57
CA CYS A 62 -5.81 -6.40 5.81
C CYS A 62 -6.75 -7.56 6.18
N GLY A 63 -8.06 -7.33 6.35
CA GLY A 63 -9.09 -8.38 6.47
C GLY A 63 -9.75 -8.54 7.83
N ALA A 64 -9.50 -7.60 8.73
CA ALA A 64 -10.21 -7.46 9.99
C ALA A 64 -11.33 -6.42 9.80
N TYR A 65 -12.57 -6.90 9.73
CA TYR A 65 -13.75 -6.06 9.62
C TYR A 65 -14.33 -5.73 11.01
N PRO A 66 -15.26 -4.77 11.13
CA PRO A 66 -15.88 -4.40 12.41
C PRO A 66 -16.47 -5.60 13.17
N GLN A 67 -17.11 -6.52 12.46
CA GLN A 67 -17.71 -7.76 12.97
C GLN A 67 -16.71 -8.91 13.23
N SER A 68 -15.43 -8.77 12.87
CA SER A 68 -14.43 -9.83 13.10
C SER A 68 -14.20 -10.09 14.59
N ALA A 69 -13.98 -11.35 14.94
CA ALA A 69 -13.63 -11.74 16.30
C ALA A 69 -12.35 -11.02 16.79
N LEU A 70 -12.27 -10.73 18.09
CA LEU A 70 -11.12 -10.03 18.68
C LEU A 70 -9.77 -10.73 18.39
N GLY A 71 -9.77 -12.06 18.32
CA GLY A 71 -8.57 -12.83 17.97
C GLY A 71 -8.08 -12.53 16.56
N VAL A 72 -8.99 -12.42 15.58
CA VAL A 72 -8.66 -12.08 14.19
C VAL A 72 -8.09 -10.66 14.10
N LYS A 73 -8.74 -9.70 14.78
CA LYS A 73 -8.27 -8.31 14.81
C LYS A 73 -6.85 -8.21 15.38
N ARG A 74 -6.55 -8.93 16.46
CA ARG A 74 -5.19 -8.97 17.05
C ARG A 74 -4.16 -9.64 16.14
N ALA A 75 -4.52 -10.75 15.51
CA ALA A 75 -3.64 -11.42 14.56
C ALA A 75 -3.29 -10.47 13.39
N ILE A 76 -4.28 -9.78 12.84
CA ILE A 76 -4.05 -8.80 11.76
C ILE A 76 -3.28 -7.59 12.26
N ALA A 77 -3.57 -7.06 13.45
CA ALA A 77 -2.78 -5.98 14.06
C ALA A 77 -1.29 -6.33 14.22
N SER A 78 -0.97 -7.62 14.43
CA SER A 78 0.41 -8.09 14.50
C SER A 78 1.06 -8.41 13.13
N SER A 79 0.28 -8.39 12.04
CA SER A 79 0.74 -8.77 10.70
C SER A 79 1.65 -7.71 10.06
N THR A 80 2.45 -8.13 9.07
CA THR A 80 3.21 -7.22 8.19
C THR A 80 2.28 -6.30 7.41
N CYS A 81 1.18 -6.84 6.85
CA CYS A 81 0.18 -6.06 6.11
C CYS A 81 -0.26 -4.82 6.89
N HIS A 82 -0.63 -5.00 8.16
CA HIS A 82 -1.09 -3.87 8.97
C HIS A 82 0.03 -2.84 9.22
N ARG A 83 1.23 -3.30 9.57
CA ARG A 83 2.35 -2.39 9.83
C ARG A 83 2.70 -1.57 8.59
N ASP A 84 2.74 -2.21 7.43
CA ASP A 84 3.08 -1.56 6.16
C ASP A 84 1.97 -0.60 5.73
N ALA A 85 0.70 -1.01 5.86
CA ALA A 85 -0.45 -0.16 5.56
C ALA A 85 -0.47 1.12 6.42
N VAL A 86 -0.22 1.00 7.73
CA VAL A 86 -0.13 2.16 8.63
C VAL A 86 1.09 3.02 8.32
N ALA A 87 2.26 2.42 8.07
CA ALA A 87 3.47 3.17 7.74
C ALA A 87 3.30 3.98 6.44
N ASN A 88 2.72 3.37 5.41
CA ASN A 88 2.42 4.03 4.14
C ASN A 88 1.41 5.17 4.31
N ALA A 89 0.38 4.98 5.13
CA ALA A 89 -0.59 6.04 5.43
C ALA A 89 0.04 7.21 6.18
N LYS A 90 0.91 6.92 7.16
CA LYS A 90 1.66 7.96 7.87
C LYS A 90 2.61 8.72 6.94
N ALA A 91 3.26 8.04 6.01
CA ALA A 91 4.10 8.68 5.01
C ALA A 91 3.28 9.62 4.09
N GLN A 92 2.09 9.20 3.66
CA GLN A 92 1.17 10.04 2.89
C GLN A 92 0.72 11.28 3.67
N LEU A 93 0.44 11.14 4.96
CA LEU A 93 0.13 12.29 5.84
C LEU A 93 1.30 13.25 5.96
N ALA A 94 2.53 12.75 6.11
CA ALA A 94 3.73 13.58 6.20
C ALA A 94 4.04 14.32 4.90
N SER A 95 3.68 13.74 3.75
CA SER A 95 3.80 14.36 2.43
C SER A 95 2.62 15.26 2.06
N ASP A 96 1.72 15.53 3.01
CA ASP A 96 0.54 16.38 2.84
C ASP A 96 -0.35 16.04 1.64
N GLN A 97 -0.47 14.75 1.32
CA GLN A 97 -1.29 14.32 0.21
C GLN A 97 -2.77 14.65 0.46
N ALA A 98 -3.43 15.16 -0.59
CA ALA A 98 -4.84 15.56 -0.57
C ALA A 98 -5.79 14.37 -0.38
N SER A 99 -5.35 13.18 -0.80
CA SER A 99 -6.01 11.91 -0.56
C SER A 99 -5.12 11.02 0.31
N LEU A 100 -5.68 10.49 1.39
CA LEU A 100 -5.02 9.51 2.24
C LEU A 100 -5.63 8.15 1.95
N THR A 101 -4.82 7.22 1.46
CA THR A 101 -5.28 5.87 1.11
C THR A 101 -4.52 4.85 1.92
N VAL A 102 -5.24 3.96 2.60
CA VAL A 102 -4.63 2.85 3.33
C VAL A 102 -4.71 1.62 2.44
N THR A 103 -3.54 1.12 2.03
CA THR A 103 -3.42 -0.04 1.15
C THR A 103 -2.87 -1.22 1.94
N GLY A 104 -3.66 -2.29 2.01
CA GLY A 104 -3.25 -3.58 2.54
C GLY A 104 -3.02 -4.57 1.40
N VAL A 105 -1.90 -5.29 1.46
CA VAL A 105 -1.58 -6.38 0.54
C VAL A 105 -1.65 -7.68 1.32
N ARG A 106 -2.50 -8.61 0.86
CA ARG A 106 -2.74 -9.89 1.52
C ARG A 106 -2.34 -11.02 0.58
N ALA A 107 -1.55 -11.96 1.07
CA ALA A 107 -1.35 -13.23 0.37
C ALA A 107 -2.66 -14.04 0.45
N ARG A 108 -3.16 -14.52 -0.70
CA ARG A 108 -4.35 -15.38 -0.76
C ARG A 108 -4.10 -16.82 -0.33
#